data_AF-A0A7S4GLU4-F1
#
_entry.id   AF-A0A7S4GLU4-F1
#
_cell.length_a   1.000
_cell.length_b   1.000
_cell.length_c   1.000
_cell.angle_alpha   90.00
_cell.angle_beta   90.00
_cell.angle_gamma   90.00
#
_symmetry.space_group_name_H-M   'P 1'
#
loop_
_entity.id
_entity.type
_entity.pdbx_description
1 polymer ?
#
loop_
_entity_poly.entity_id
_entity_poly.type
_entity_poly.pdbx_seq_one_letter_code
_entity_poly.pdbx_strand_id
1 'polypeptide(L)'
;CGVVDRSIVRLSVMGGCGSKIVEKEIASVPVVKPGLKRGTTVMHTLGDSVQVADLGNKLVNQAEDMDREMDGSVPLLALVAHDNMKGMMKQFALVHKELLKDFRLTGTGTTCKMLSSIGLQPVGQTKSGPLGGDQEIGAMICREELQGIFFFRDPLSAHAHIADIEALMRLADCYQVYHC
;
A
#
# COMPACT_ATOMS: atom_id res chain seq x y z
N CYS A 1 39.90 5.31 16.60
CA CYS A 1 39.28 4.00 16.89
C CYS A 1 37.88 4.04 16.29
N GLY A 2 37.58 3.12 15.38
CA GLY A 2 36.30 3.09 14.66
C GLY A 2 36.48 2.46 13.28
N VAL A 3 36.45 1.12 13.25
CA VAL A 3 36.35 0.33 12.02
C VAL A 3 34.99 0.64 11.40
N VAL A 4 34.96 1.08 10.15
CA VAL A 4 33.70 1.21 9.40
C VAL A 4 33.40 -0.17 8.83
N ASP A 5 32.51 -0.90 9.50
CA ASP A 5 31.99 -2.18 9.03
C ASP A 5 31.20 -1.94 7.74
N ARG A 6 31.58 -2.65 6.66
CA ARG A 6 30.91 -2.60 5.36
C ARG A 6 30.00 -3.81 5.26
N SER A 7 28.78 -3.70 5.78
CA SER A 7 27.76 -4.72 5.55
C SER A 7 27.19 -4.56 4.13
N ILE A 8 27.64 -5.41 3.20
CA ILE A 8 27.07 -5.52 1.85
C ILE A 8 25.73 -6.27 1.98
N VAL A 9 24.62 -5.59 1.68
CA VAL A 9 23.31 -6.24 1.56
C VAL A 9 23.18 -6.79 0.14
N ARG A 10 23.29 -8.12 -0.02
CA ARG A 10 22.96 -8.83 -1.26
C ARG A 10 21.48 -9.19 -1.25
N LEU A 11 20.68 -8.54 -2.09
CA LEU A 11 19.34 -9.03 -2.42
C LEU A 11 19.44 -9.92 -3.67
N SER A 12 19.17 -11.22 -3.50
CA SER A 12 19.02 -12.15 -4.62
C SER A 12 17.53 -12.26 -4.94
N VAL A 13 17.11 -11.80 -6.12
CA VAL A 13 15.74 -11.97 -6.59
C VAL A 13 15.71 -13.19 -7.51
N MET A 14 15.13 -14.30 -7.04
CA MET A 14 14.85 -15.45 -7.90
C MET A 14 13.60 -15.17 -8.73
N GLY A 15 13.80 -14.67 -9.95
CA GLY A 15 12.76 -14.64 -10.99
C GLY A 15 12.68 -16.00 -11.69
N GLY A 16 11.52 -16.63 -11.65
CA GLY A 16 11.24 -17.86 -12.39
C GLY A 16 11.35 -17.69 -13.90
N CYS A 17 11.95 -18.70 -14.54
CA CYS A 17 12.00 -18.97 -15.98
C CYS A 17 12.51 -17.83 -16.91
N GLY A 18 13.82 -17.84 -17.17
CA GLY A 18 14.34 -17.50 -18.50
C GLY A 18 14.92 -16.11 -18.76
N SER A 19 15.17 -15.25 -17.77
CA SER A 19 15.76 -13.92 -18.02
C SER A 19 17.02 -13.63 -17.19
N LYS A 20 18.02 -13.03 -17.84
CA LYS A 20 19.39 -12.80 -17.36
C LYS A 20 19.46 -12.02 -16.03
N ILE A 21 20.38 -12.43 -15.16
CA ILE A 21 20.78 -11.74 -13.94
C ILE A 21 21.39 -10.38 -14.31
N VAL A 22 20.85 -9.29 -13.77
CA VAL A 22 21.48 -7.96 -13.83
C VAL A 22 21.96 -7.62 -12.42
N GLU A 23 23.27 -7.73 -12.19
CA GLU A 23 23.89 -7.26 -10.95
C GLU A 23 24.01 -5.74 -11.00
N LYS A 24 23.38 -5.03 -10.06
CA LYS A 24 23.55 -3.58 -9.89
C LYS A 24 24.23 -3.34 -8.54
N GLU A 25 25.47 -2.85 -8.58
CA GLU A 25 26.21 -2.41 -7.40
C GLU A 25 25.67 -1.04 -6.97
N ILE A 26 25.00 -0.98 -5.82
CA ILE A 26 24.49 0.27 -5.26
C ILE A 26 25.55 0.82 -4.30
N ALA A 27 26.32 1.81 -4.76
CA ALA A 27 27.26 2.52 -3.90
C ALA A 27 26.49 3.29 -2.81
N SER A 28 26.96 3.19 -1.57
CA SER A 28 26.37 3.82 -0.39
C SER A 28 26.21 5.33 -0.57
N VAL A 29 24.97 5.82 -0.49
CA VAL A 29 24.66 7.25 -0.49
C VAL A 29 25.12 7.88 0.84
N PRO A 30 25.89 8.99 0.83
CA PRO A 30 26.28 9.65 2.08
C PRO A 30 25.06 10.36 2.70
N VAL A 31 24.76 10.02 3.96
CA VAL A 31 23.76 10.74 4.76
C VAL A 31 24.31 12.11 5.15
N VAL A 32 23.77 13.18 4.56
CA VAL A 32 24.12 14.56 4.93
C VAL A 32 23.32 14.99 6.16
N LYS A 33 24.00 15.32 7.26
CA LYS A 33 23.37 15.92 8.46
C LYS A 33 23.08 17.41 8.22
N PRO A 34 21.94 17.95 8.68
CA PRO A 34 21.57 19.34 8.45
C PRO A 34 22.37 20.27 9.37
N GLY A 35 23.17 21.16 8.79
CA GLY A 35 23.77 22.30 9.50
C GLY A 35 25.26 22.51 9.27
N LEU A 36 25.67 23.04 8.11
CA LEU A 36 26.95 23.76 7.98
C LEU A 36 26.88 24.80 6.83
N LYS A 37 27.45 25.98 7.08
CA LYS A 37 27.24 27.24 6.32
C LYS A 37 27.97 27.28 4.97
N ARG A 38 27.42 28.12 4.07
CA ARG A 38 27.88 28.51 2.73
C ARG A 38 29.39 28.79 2.66
N GLY A 39 30.06 28.15 1.71
CA GLY A 39 31.37 28.53 1.19
C GLY A 39 31.36 28.45 -0.33
N THR A 40 31.46 29.59 -1.00
CA THR A 40 31.51 29.72 -2.45
C THR A 40 32.81 29.10 -2.98
N THR A 41 32.72 28.05 -3.80
CA THR A 41 33.81 27.64 -4.68
C THR A 41 33.42 28.02 -6.10
N VAL A 42 34.12 29.01 -6.67
CA VAL A 42 33.96 29.41 -8.07
C VAL A 42 34.81 28.45 -8.91
N MET A 43 34.17 27.57 -9.67
CA MET A 43 34.82 26.87 -10.78
C MET A 43 34.37 27.49 -12.09
N HIS A 44 35.35 27.98 -12.85
CA HIS A 44 35.17 28.53 -14.18
C HIS A 44 35.47 27.42 -15.19
N THR A 45 34.46 26.93 -15.91
CA THR A 45 34.63 26.26 -17.21
C THR A 45 33.35 26.40 -18.02
N LEU A 46 33.52 26.90 -19.25
CA LEU A 46 32.52 27.09 -20.30
C LEU A 46 32.01 25.74 -20.83
N GLY A 47 30.73 25.69 -21.22
CA GLY A 47 30.16 24.63 -22.06
C GLY A 47 28.99 23.87 -21.42
N ASP A 48 27.77 24.34 -21.67
CA ASP A 48 26.46 23.66 -21.56
C ASP A 48 26.35 22.49 -20.58
N SER A 49 26.37 22.83 -19.29
CA SER A 49 26.01 21.89 -18.23
C SER A 49 24.51 21.97 -17.96
N VAL A 50 23.70 21.18 -18.68
CA VAL A 50 22.41 20.74 -18.11
C VAL A 50 22.79 19.95 -16.85
N GLN A 51 22.46 20.49 -15.68
CA GLN A 51 22.97 20.00 -14.42
C GLN A 51 22.59 18.53 -14.22
N VAL A 52 23.57 17.66 -13.95
CA VAL A 52 23.34 16.24 -13.64
C VAL A 52 22.40 16.09 -12.42
N ALA A 53 22.34 17.12 -11.57
CA ALA A 53 21.36 17.27 -10.49
C ALA A 53 19.91 17.43 -10.99
N ASP A 54 19.68 18.16 -12.08
CA ASP A 54 18.35 18.32 -12.69
C ASP A 54 17.87 17.01 -13.33
N LEU A 55 18.79 16.20 -13.86
CA LEU A 55 18.44 14.90 -14.42
C LEU A 55 18.16 13.87 -13.31
N GLY A 56 18.93 13.90 -12.21
CA GLY A 56 18.67 13.08 -11.02
C GLY A 56 17.32 13.39 -10.38
N ASN A 57 16.99 14.68 -10.22
CA ASN A 57 15.69 15.10 -9.71
C ASN A 57 14.56 14.78 -10.68
N LYS A 58 14.76 14.94 -11.99
CA LYS A 58 13.77 14.52 -13.00
C LYS A 58 13.50 13.02 -12.95
N LEU A 59 14.51 12.18 -12.76
CA LEU A 59 14.35 10.72 -12.71
C LEU A 59 13.72 10.25 -11.40
N VAL A 60 14.04 10.88 -10.27
CA VAL A 60 13.38 10.60 -8.98
C VAL A 60 11.92 11.03 -9.02
N ASN A 61 11.64 12.24 -9.52
CA ASN A 61 10.27 12.72 -9.67
C ASN A 61 9.49 11.87 -10.68
N GLN A 62 10.10 11.44 -11.79
CA GLN A 62 9.45 10.55 -12.75
C GLN A 62 9.17 9.16 -12.19
N ALA A 63 10.01 8.63 -11.29
CA ALA A 63 9.74 7.36 -10.62
C ALA A 63 8.64 7.47 -9.54
N GLU A 64 8.52 8.64 -8.89
CA GLU A 64 7.43 8.94 -7.94
C GLU A 64 6.11 9.35 -8.65
N ASP A 65 6.19 9.83 -9.89
CA ASP A 65 5.04 10.25 -10.71
C ASP A 65 4.43 9.08 -11.52
N MET A 66 5.16 7.97 -11.72
CA MET A 66 4.65 6.79 -12.45
C MET A 66 3.60 5.96 -11.66
N ASP A 67 3.38 6.25 -10.37
CA ASP A 67 2.31 5.64 -9.55
C ASP A 67 1.06 6.52 -9.41
N ARG A 68 0.96 7.65 -10.14
CA ARG A 68 -0.18 8.58 -10.06
C ARG A 68 -0.81 8.91 -11.40
N GLU A 69 -1.18 7.88 -12.16
CA GLU A 69 -2.32 7.99 -13.08
C GLU A 69 -3.41 7.00 -12.69
N MET A 70 -3.90 7.12 -11.46
CA MET A 70 -5.23 6.68 -11.08
C MET A 70 -6.03 7.97 -10.84
N ASP A 71 -7.17 8.11 -11.52
CA ASP A 71 -8.14 9.21 -11.36
C ASP A 71 -8.10 9.75 -9.92
N GLY A 72 -7.78 11.04 -9.75
CA GLY A 72 -7.37 11.72 -8.50
C GLY A 72 -8.31 11.62 -7.29
N SER A 73 -9.24 10.67 -7.31
CA SER A 73 -9.94 10.12 -6.17
C SER A 73 -9.00 9.35 -5.21
N VAL A 74 -9.16 9.62 -3.92
CA VAL A 74 -8.51 8.86 -2.84
C VAL A 74 -8.96 7.39 -2.93
N PRO A 75 -8.04 6.39 -2.89
CA PRO A 75 -8.40 4.99 -3.02
C PRO A 75 -9.35 4.50 -1.92
N LEU A 76 -10.23 3.56 -2.26
CA LEU A 76 -11.19 2.95 -1.35
C LEU A 76 -10.74 1.55 -0.92
N LEU A 77 -10.73 1.33 0.40
CA LEU A 77 -10.40 0.06 1.03
C LEU A 77 -11.60 -0.50 1.80
N ALA A 78 -11.89 -1.79 1.63
CA ALA A 78 -12.90 -2.50 2.40
C ALA A 78 -12.26 -3.22 3.59
N LEU A 79 -12.85 -3.07 4.78
CA LEU A 79 -12.51 -3.82 5.98
C LEU A 79 -13.66 -4.78 6.32
N VAL A 80 -13.37 -6.07 6.30
CA VAL A 80 -14.35 -7.15 6.52
C VAL A 80 -13.80 -8.11 7.57
N ALA A 81 -14.66 -8.58 8.48
CA ALA A 81 -14.25 -9.52 9.50
C ALA A 81 -15.40 -10.47 9.87
N HIS A 82 -15.08 -11.75 10.05
CA HIS A 82 -15.97 -12.66 10.78
C HIS A 82 -16.08 -12.22 12.24
N ASP A 83 -17.14 -12.65 12.92
CA ASP A 83 -17.48 -12.16 14.26
C ASP A 83 -16.34 -12.30 15.27
N ASN A 84 -15.69 -13.47 15.31
CA ASN A 84 -14.56 -13.75 16.19
C ASN A 84 -13.30 -12.93 15.84
N MET A 85 -13.24 -12.37 14.64
CA MET A 85 -12.09 -11.63 14.12
C MET A 85 -12.23 -10.11 14.26
N LYS A 86 -13.40 -9.61 14.68
CA LYS A 86 -13.63 -8.17 14.85
C LYS A 86 -12.69 -7.51 15.86
N GLY A 87 -12.29 -8.25 16.91
CA GLY A 87 -11.28 -7.78 17.87
C GLY A 87 -9.92 -7.57 17.21
N MET A 88 -9.48 -8.52 16.38
CA MET A 88 -8.23 -8.42 15.62
C MET A 88 -8.27 -7.27 14.61
N MET A 89 -9.37 -7.15 13.86
CA MET A 89 -9.57 -6.04 12.91
C MET A 89 -9.51 -4.67 13.62
N LYS A 90 -10.13 -4.54 14.81
CA LYS A 90 -10.05 -3.30 15.60
C LYS A 90 -8.62 -2.99 16.02
N GLN A 91 -7.87 -3.99 16.47
CA GLN A 91 -6.48 -3.81 16.87
C GLN A 91 -5.60 -3.39 15.67
N PHE A 92 -5.79 -4.04 14.52
CA PHE A 92 -5.15 -3.65 13.28
C PHE A 92 -5.45 -2.19 12.92
N ALA A 93 -6.73 -1.80 12.94
CA ALA A 93 -7.14 -0.44 12.60
C ALA A 93 -6.60 0.61 13.60
N LEU A 94 -6.41 0.27 14.87
CA LEU A 94 -5.76 1.13 15.86
C LEU A 94 -4.26 1.31 15.58
N VAL A 95 -3.55 0.21 15.30
CA VAL A 95 -2.11 0.23 15.03
C VAL A 95 -1.81 1.02 13.75
N HIS A 96 -2.63 0.87 12.72
CA HIS A 96 -2.45 1.51 11.42
C HIS A 96 -3.33 2.75 11.23
N LYS A 97 -3.88 3.31 12.30
CA LYS A 97 -4.86 4.40 12.24
C LYS A 97 -4.39 5.59 11.40
N GLU A 98 -3.15 6.03 11.58
CA GLU A 98 -2.63 7.19 10.87
C GLU A 98 -2.53 6.94 9.36
N LEU A 99 -2.10 5.74 8.94
CA LEU A 99 -2.08 5.33 7.53
C LEU A 99 -3.49 5.21 6.96
N LEU A 100 -4.43 4.61 7.71
CA LEU A 100 -5.80 4.40 7.26
C LEU A 100 -6.59 5.70 7.08
N LYS A 101 -6.15 6.83 7.62
CA LYS A 101 -6.76 8.15 7.38
C LYS A 101 -6.56 8.66 5.96
N ASP A 102 -5.52 8.19 5.27
CA ASP A 102 -5.19 8.60 3.91
C ASP A 102 -6.02 7.85 2.85
N PHE A 103 -6.92 6.95 3.30
CA PHE A 103 -7.80 6.17 2.44
C PHE A 103 -9.26 6.45 2.74
N ARG A 104 -10.11 6.25 1.72
CA ARG A 104 -11.53 6.05 1.96
C ARG A 104 -11.70 4.63 2.50
N LEU A 105 -12.50 4.46 3.55
CA LEU A 105 -12.71 3.16 4.18
C LEU A 105 -14.17 2.74 4.06
N THR A 106 -14.44 1.47 3.81
CA THR A 106 -15.80 0.93 3.85
C THR A 106 -15.82 -0.44 4.53
N GLY A 107 -17.02 -0.97 4.77
CA GLY A 107 -17.23 -2.26 5.41
C GLY A 107 -18.67 -2.42 5.89
N THR A 108 -18.92 -3.50 6.62
CA THR A 108 -20.26 -3.75 7.18
C THR A 108 -20.65 -2.67 8.18
N GLY A 109 -21.94 -2.46 8.42
CA GLY A 109 -22.39 -1.45 9.39
C GLY A 109 -21.77 -1.58 10.79
N THR A 110 -21.49 -2.80 11.26
CA THR A 110 -20.77 -3.00 12.54
C THR A 110 -19.30 -2.62 12.45
N THR A 111 -18.63 -2.91 11.34
CA THR A 111 -17.26 -2.48 11.07
C THR A 111 -17.18 -0.96 11.01
N CYS A 112 -18.06 -0.28 10.26
CA CYS A 112 -18.03 1.17 10.14
C CYS A 112 -18.24 1.87 11.49
N LYS A 113 -19.18 1.40 12.31
CA LYS A 113 -19.35 1.91 13.69
C LYS A 113 -18.09 1.74 14.54
N MET A 114 -17.40 0.60 14.41
CA MET A 114 -16.15 0.36 15.11
C MET A 114 -15.05 1.33 14.65
N LEU A 115 -14.88 1.52 13.34
CA LEU A 115 -13.89 2.45 12.77
C LEU A 115 -14.17 3.90 13.21
N SER A 116 -15.44 4.33 13.19
CA SER A 116 -15.85 5.63 13.72
C SER A 116 -15.51 5.80 15.20
N SER A 117 -15.70 4.75 16.02
CA SER A 117 -15.38 4.80 17.45
C SER A 117 -13.90 5.02 17.75
N ILE A 118 -13.01 4.70 16.80
CA ILE A 118 -11.56 4.92 16.93
C ILE A 118 -11.09 6.16 16.15
N GLY A 119 -12.00 6.98 15.64
CA GLY A 119 -11.71 8.26 14.99
C GLY A 119 -11.37 8.17 13.50
N LEU A 120 -11.75 7.09 12.83
CA LEU A 120 -11.73 6.99 11.36
C LEU A 120 -13.10 7.36 10.78
N GLN A 121 -13.15 7.77 9.52
CA GLN A 121 -14.39 8.23 8.86
C GLN A 121 -14.74 7.33 7.67
N PRO A 122 -15.34 6.15 7.90
CA PRO A 122 -15.71 5.27 6.81
C PRO A 122 -16.83 5.88 5.95
N VAL A 123 -16.76 5.62 4.66
CA VAL A 123 -17.71 6.03 3.63
C VAL A 123 -18.56 4.84 3.19
N GLY A 124 -19.87 5.05 3.18
CA GLY A 124 -20.82 3.97 2.91
C GLY A 124 -20.79 2.87 3.97
N GLN A 125 -21.76 1.97 3.90
CA GLN A 125 -21.79 0.75 4.69
C GLN A 125 -22.37 -0.34 3.81
N THR A 126 -21.76 -1.51 3.85
CA THR A 126 -22.32 -2.71 3.25
C THR A 126 -23.20 -3.45 4.25
N LYS A 127 -24.05 -4.35 3.76
CA LYS A 127 -24.76 -5.32 4.59
C LYS A 127 -23.77 -6.29 5.24
N SER A 128 -24.24 -7.08 6.20
CA SER A 128 -23.44 -8.20 6.72
C SER A 128 -23.27 -9.26 5.63
N GLY A 129 -22.17 -10.03 5.66
CA GLY A 129 -21.92 -11.15 4.74
C GLY A 129 -23.14 -12.06 4.52
N PRO A 130 -23.77 -12.61 5.59
CA PRO A 130 -24.98 -13.45 5.47
C PRO A 130 -26.20 -12.79 4.81
N LEU A 131 -26.21 -11.47 4.65
CA LEU A 131 -27.28 -10.69 4.02
C LEU A 131 -26.86 -10.13 2.64
N GLY A 132 -25.76 -10.61 2.07
CA GLY A 132 -25.25 -10.20 0.76
C GLY A 132 -24.17 -9.12 0.79
N GLY A 133 -23.60 -8.80 1.97
CA GLY A 133 -22.53 -7.81 2.09
C GLY A 133 -21.30 -8.11 1.25
N ASP A 134 -20.92 -9.39 1.14
CA ASP A 134 -19.76 -9.81 0.34
C ASP A 134 -20.02 -9.61 -1.16
N GLN A 135 -21.28 -9.78 -1.61
CA GLN A 135 -21.68 -9.52 -2.98
C GLN A 135 -21.73 -8.01 -3.29
N GLU A 136 -22.11 -7.17 -2.32
CA GLU A 136 -22.01 -5.72 -2.46
C GLU A 136 -20.55 -5.29 -2.66
N ILE A 137 -19.61 -5.82 -1.88
CA ILE A 137 -18.18 -5.55 -2.07
C ILE A 137 -17.70 -6.09 -3.44
N GLY A 138 -18.13 -7.29 -3.82
CA GLY A 138 -17.84 -7.84 -5.14
C GLY A 138 -18.34 -6.96 -6.28
N ALA A 139 -19.51 -6.33 -6.13
CA ALA A 139 -20.03 -5.38 -7.11
C ALA A 139 -19.16 -4.11 -7.20
N MET A 140 -18.59 -3.64 -6.07
CA MET A 140 -17.65 -2.51 -6.06
C MET A 140 -16.34 -2.85 -6.80
N ILE A 141 -15.83 -4.09 -6.63
CA ILE A 141 -14.67 -4.58 -7.40
C ILE A 141 -14.96 -4.54 -8.90
N CYS A 142 -16.11 -5.08 -9.33
CA CYS A 142 -16.49 -5.11 -10.75
C CYS A 142 -16.69 -3.72 -11.37
N ARG A 143 -16.90 -2.69 -10.55
CA ARG A 143 -17.03 -1.28 -10.96
C ARG A 143 -15.72 -0.50 -10.81
N GLU A 144 -14.62 -1.17 -10.47
CA GLU A 144 -13.30 -0.55 -10.24
C GLU A 144 -13.32 0.52 -9.12
N GLU A 145 -14.31 0.45 -8.23
CA GLU A 145 -14.49 1.40 -7.13
C GLU A 145 -13.63 1.07 -5.91
N LEU A 146 -13.03 -0.13 -5.87
CA LEU A 146 -12.32 -0.67 -4.71
C LEU A 146 -10.89 -1.08 -5.07
N GLN A 147 -9.91 -0.56 -4.33
CA GLN A 147 -8.49 -0.86 -4.58
C GLN A 147 -7.92 -1.93 -3.64
N GLY A 148 -8.59 -2.21 -2.52
CA GLY A 148 -8.16 -3.29 -1.66
C GLY A 148 -9.16 -3.76 -0.61
N ILE A 149 -8.91 -4.96 -0.09
CA ILE A 149 -9.72 -5.63 0.93
C ILE A 149 -8.81 -6.15 2.04
N PHE A 150 -9.11 -5.77 3.28
CA PHE A 150 -8.60 -6.46 4.47
C PHE A 150 -9.70 -7.40 5.00
N PHE A 151 -9.61 -8.69 4.70
CA PHE A 151 -10.61 -9.68 5.15
C PHE A 151 -10.08 -10.56 6.28
N PHE A 152 -10.43 -10.19 7.51
CA PHE A 152 -10.13 -10.96 8.71
C PHE A 152 -11.06 -12.18 8.82
N ARG A 153 -10.67 -13.27 8.16
CA ARG A 153 -11.39 -14.54 8.12
C ARG A 153 -11.05 -15.41 9.33
N ASP A 154 -12.09 -16.00 9.92
CA ASP A 154 -11.99 -17.05 10.93
C ASP A 154 -11.89 -18.43 10.23
N PRO A 155 -10.73 -19.11 10.27
CA PRO A 155 -10.54 -20.41 9.62
C PRO A 155 -11.09 -21.59 10.43
N LEU A 156 -11.51 -21.38 11.69
CA LEU A 156 -11.91 -22.45 12.60
C LEU A 156 -13.43 -22.60 12.70
N SER A 157 -14.19 -21.59 12.30
CA SER A 157 -15.66 -21.60 12.33
C SER A 157 -16.26 -21.94 10.98
N ALA A 158 -17.42 -22.62 10.99
CA ALA A 158 -18.24 -22.79 9.81
C ALA A 158 -19.00 -21.49 9.47
N HIS A 159 -19.00 -21.10 8.21
CA HIS A 159 -19.67 -19.87 7.73
C HIS A 159 -20.77 -20.21 6.74
N ALA A 160 -22.00 -19.81 7.03
CA ALA A 160 -23.16 -20.09 6.18
C ALA A 160 -23.07 -19.47 4.77
N HIS A 161 -22.19 -18.49 4.59
CA HIS A 161 -21.97 -17.74 3.36
C HIS A 161 -20.58 -18.02 2.75
N ILE A 162 -20.00 -19.22 2.96
CA ILE A 162 -18.65 -19.56 2.45
C ILE A 162 -18.53 -19.41 0.93
N ALA A 163 -19.60 -19.72 0.18
CA ALA A 163 -19.63 -19.56 -1.27
C ALA A 163 -19.50 -18.09 -1.68
N ASP A 164 -20.07 -17.16 -0.90
CA ASP A 164 -19.96 -15.72 -1.16
C ASP A 164 -18.52 -15.23 -0.87
N ILE A 165 -17.88 -15.75 0.18
CA ILE A 165 -16.47 -15.45 0.50
C ILE A 165 -15.55 -15.90 -0.64
N GLU A 166 -15.72 -17.14 -1.11
CA GLU A 166 -14.93 -17.69 -2.22
C GLU A 166 -15.16 -16.90 -3.51
N ALA A 167 -16.42 -16.53 -3.81
CA ALA A 167 -16.75 -15.70 -4.95
C ALA A 167 -16.09 -14.30 -4.86
N LEU A 168 -16.08 -13.69 -3.68
CA LEU A 168 -15.44 -12.39 -3.44
C LEU A 168 -13.93 -12.46 -3.66
N MET A 169 -13.25 -13.46 -3.09
CA MET A 169 -11.79 -13.62 -3.28
C MET A 169 -11.44 -13.87 -4.74
N ARG A 170 -12.22 -14.71 -5.42
CA ARG A 170 -12.05 -14.96 -6.87
C ARG A 170 -12.22 -13.67 -7.69
N LEU A 171 -13.17 -12.80 -7.33
CA LEU A 171 -13.31 -11.49 -7.99
C LEU A 171 -12.10 -10.60 -7.73
N ALA A 172 -11.58 -10.55 -6.50
CA ALA A 172 -10.38 -9.79 -6.17
C ALA A 172 -9.17 -10.27 -7.01
N ASP A 173 -8.96 -11.59 -7.13
CA ASP A 173 -7.93 -12.17 -7.99
C ASP A 173 -8.11 -11.78 -9.47
N CYS A 174 -9.32 -11.89 -9.98
CA CYS A 174 -9.62 -11.64 -11.39
C CYS A 174 -9.40 -10.18 -11.80
N TYR A 175 -9.70 -9.24 -10.91
CA TYR A 175 -9.55 -7.80 -11.12
C TYR A 175 -8.23 -7.25 -10.57
N GLN A 176 -7.33 -8.12 -10.08
CA GLN A 176 -6.05 -7.75 -9.48
C GLN A 176 -6.16 -6.72 -8.34
N VAL A 177 -7.23 -6.84 -7.54
CA VAL A 177 -7.44 -6.02 -6.34
C VAL A 177 -6.61 -6.59 -5.19
N TYR A 178 -5.90 -5.71 -4.48
CA TYR A 178 -5.09 -6.11 -3.32
C TYR A 178 -5.98 -6.71 -2.24
N HIS A 179 -5.69 -7.93 -1.80
CA HIS A 179 -6.43 -8.56 -0.72
C HIS A 179 -5.52 -9.43 0.14
N CYS A 180 -5.89 -9.59 1.41
CA CYS A 180 -5.26 -10.50 2.36
C CYS A 180 -6.33 -11.28 3.16
#